data_AF-A0A3N7GEP8-F1
#
_entry.id   AF-A0A3N7GEP8-F1
#
_cell.length_a   1.000
_cell.length_b   1.000
_cell.length_c   1.000
_cell.angle_alpha   90.00
_cell.angle_beta   90.00
_cell.angle_gamma   90.00
#
_symmetry.space_group_name_H-M   'P 1'
#
loop_
_entity.id
_entity.type
_entity.pdbx_description
1 polymer ?
#
loop_
_entity_poly.entity_id
_entity_poly.type
_entity_poly.pdbx_seq_one_letter_code
_entity_poly.pdbx_strand_id
1 'polypeptide(L)' 'MTHILAIDQGTTSSRAVIFDTGLNPVAAAQKEFPQHFPSSGWVEHDASD' A
#
# COMPACT_ATOMS: atom_id res chain seq x y z
N MET A 1 -13.56 3.03 21.22
CA MET A 1 -13.54 2.06 20.11
C MET A 1 -12.12 1.98 19.60
N THR A 2 -11.51 0.80 19.64
CA THR A 2 -10.13 0.57 19.22
C THR A 2 -10.13 0.04 17.79
N HIS A 3 -9.23 0.53 16.95
CA HIS A 3 -9.03 0.07 15.58
C HIS A 3 -7.56 -0.25 15.34
N ILE A 4 -7.29 -1.12 14.38
CA ILE A 4 -5.94 -1.42 13.89
C ILE A 4 -5.81 -0.87 12.47
N LEU A 5 -4.74 -0.12 12.21
CA LEU A 5 -4.35 0.28 10.85
C LEU A 5 -3.27 -0.67 10.34
N ALA A 6 -3.52 -1.30 9.20
CA ALA A 6 -2.49 -1.98 8.43
C ALA A 6 -2.06 -1.10 7.25
N ILE A 7 -0.74 -0.91 7.11
CA ILE A 7 -0.13 -0.33 5.92
C ILE A 7 0.48 -1.48 5.12
N ASP A 8 -0.03 -1.67 3.91
CA ASP A 8 0.38 -2.69 2.97
C ASP A 8 1.06 -1.99 1.79
N GLN A 9 2.40 -1.97 1.82
CA GLN A 9 3.25 -1.34 0.81
C GLN A 9 3.58 -2.39 -0.27
N GLY A 10 2.64 -2.57 -1.20
CA GLY A 10 2.77 -3.51 -2.29
C GLY A 10 3.66 -2.96 -3.42
N THR A 11 3.96 -3.80 -4.40
CA THR A 11 4.87 -3.42 -5.50
C THR A 11 4.30 -2.34 -6.42
N THR A 12 2.98 -2.27 -6.59
CA THR A 12 2.31 -1.37 -7.53
C THR A 12 1.57 -0.22 -6.81
N SER A 13 1.27 -0.40 -5.54
CA SER A 13 0.45 0.53 -4.78
C SER A 13 0.66 0.39 -3.28
N SER A 14 0.45 1.47 -2.57
CA SER A 14 0.35 1.50 -1.12
C SER A 14 -1.12 1.47 -0.71
N ARG A 15 -1.48 0.59 0.24
CA ARG A 15 -2.83 0.45 0.77
C ARG A 15 -2.86 0.63 2.28
N ALA A 16 -3.88 1.32 2.77
CA ALA A 16 -4.21 1.46 4.17
C ALA A 16 -5.55 0.77 4.43
N VAL A 17 -5.60 -0.14 5.40
CA VAL A 17 -6.84 -0.83 5.79
C VAL A 17 -7.05 -0.67 7.30
N ILE A 18 -8.26 -0.27 7.67
CA ILE A 18 -8.70 -0.19 9.07
C ILE A 18 -9.47 -1.45 9.42
N PHE A 19 -9.08 -2.09 10.52
CA PHE A 19 -9.76 -3.25 11.08
C PHE A 19 -10.43 -2.89 12.41
N ASP A 20 -11.61 -3.44 12.64
CA ASP A 20 -12.26 -3.44 13.96
C ASP A 20 -11.65 -4.50 14.90
N THR A 21 -12.15 -4.59 16.13
CA THR A 21 -11.67 -5.56 17.13
C THR A 21 -12.00 -7.02 16.81
N GLY A 22 -12.92 -7.26 15.86
CA GLY A 22 -13.21 -8.59 15.30
C GLY A 22 -12.34 -8.94 14.09
N LEU A 23 -11.38 -8.07 13.74
CA LEU A 23 -10.53 -8.17 12.55
C LEU A 23 -11.32 -8.07 11.24
N ASN A 24 -12.51 -7.45 11.26
CA ASN A 24 -13.23 -7.14 10.02
C ASN A 24 -12.64 -5.85 9.41
N PRO A 25 -12.38 -5.81 8.09
CA PRO A 25 -12.00 -4.58 7.43
C PRO A 25 -13.19 -3.63 7.35
N VAL A 26 -13.08 -2.46 7.95
CA VAL A 26 -14.16 -1.46 8.04
C VAL A 26 -13.92 -0.23 7.16
N ALA A 27 -12.68 0.00 6.72
CA ALA A 27 -12.34 1.01 5.73
C ALA A 27 -11.06 0.62 5.00
N ALA A 28 -10.92 1.08 3.75
CA ALA A 28 -9.69 0.93 2.98
C ALA A 28 -9.46 2.13 2.06
N ALA A 29 -8.19 2.46 1.83
CA ALA A 29 -7.75 3.42 0.83
C ALA A 29 -6.51 2.86 0.12
N GLN A 30 -6.35 3.15 -1.16
CA GLN A 30 -5.24 2.67 -1.97
C GLN A 30 -4.76 3.78 -2.90
N LYS A 31 -3.44 3.87 -3.08
CA LYS A 31 -2.78 4.79 -4.01
C LYS A 31 -1.73 4.02 -4.80
N GLU A 32 -1.87 4.01 -6.12
CA GLU A 32 -0.83 3.51 -7.02
C GLU A 32 0.33 4.50 -7.12
N PHE A 33 1.53 3.98 -7.37
CA PHE A 33 2.73 4.78 -7.60
C PHE A 33 3.48 4.25 -8.84
N PRO A 34 4.21 5.11 -9.55
CA PRO A 34 4.84 4.74 -10.80
C PRO A 34 5.90 3.66 -10.62
N GLN A 35 6.06 2.84 -11.66
CA GLN A 35 7.15 1.87 -11.78
C GLN A 35 8.17 2.44 -12.77
N HIS A 36 9.43 2.49 -12.38
CA HIS A 36 10.49 3.04 -13.23
C HIS A 36 11.24 1.90 -13.94
N PHE A 37 11.40 2.03 -15.26
CA PHE A 37 12.06 1.04 -16.11
C PHE A 37 13.20 1.69 -16.92
N PRO A 38 14.32 2.08 -16.28
CA PRO A 38 15.40 2.82 -16.95
C PRO A 38 16.17 1.97 -17.97
N SER A 39 16.09 0.64 -17.88
CA SER A 39 16.77 -0.31 -18.76
C SER A 39 16.02 -1.64 -18.83
N SER A 40 16.28 -2.43 -19.87
CA SER A 40 15.63 -3.73 -20.06
C SER A 40 15.89 -4.64 -18.85
N GLY A 41 14.81 -5.12 -18.24
CA GLY A 41 14.85 -6.00 -17.06
C GLY A 41 15.05 -5.29 -15.71
N TRP A 42 15.18 -3.96 -15.68
CA TRP A 42 15.31 -3.19 -14.43
C TRP A 42 13.95 -2.69 -13.98
N VAL A 43 13.71 -2.73 -12.67
CA VAL A 43 12.49 -2.21 -12.03
C VAL A 43 12.90 -1.46 -10.77
N GLU A 44 12.55 -0.19 -10.69
CA GLU A 44 12.89 0.70 -9.58
C GLU A 44 11.63 1.40 -9.05
N HIS A 45 11.64 1.73 -7.75
CA HIS A 45 10.64 2.56 -7.06
C HIS A 45 11.32 3.79 -6.47
N ASP A 46 10.66 4.94 -6.50
CA ASP A 46 11.07 6.10 -5.72
C ASP A 46 10.61 5.93 -4.27
N ALA A 47 11.53 6.04 -3.30
CA ALA A 47 11.21 5.89 -1.88
C ALA A 47 10.37 7.05 -1.31
N SER A 48 10.22 8.14 -2.05
CA SER A 48 9.50 9.35 -1.64
C SER A 48 8.09 9.52 -2.21
N ASP A 49 7.62 8.59 -3.07
CA ASP A 49 6.28 8.59 -3.71
C ASP A 49 5.12 8.07 -2.82
#